data_AF-A0A7S0Z3E5-F1
#
_entry.id   AF-A0A7S0Z3E5-F1
#
_cell.length_a   1.000
_cell.length_b   1.000
_cell.length_c   1.000
_cell.angle_alpha   90.00
_cell.angle_beta   90.00
_cell.angle_gamma   90.00
#
_symmetry.space_group_name_H-M   'P 1'
#
loop_
_entity.id
_entity.type
_entity.pdbx_description
1 polymer ?
#
loop_
_entity_poly.entity_id
_entity_poly.type
_entity_poly.pdbx_seq_one_letter_code
_entity_poly.pdbx_strand_id
1 'polypeptide(L)'
;NVQALHAVNGEDRSAFECAAIEAYYRPYIDRQAQEIDDMQREEELEIPEHFDYSTIDNLSNEDREKLEAVRPSTFARASRISGVTPAALLSLFRAVAKSQKASSKVRLM
;
A
#
# COMPACT_ATOMS: atom_id res chain seq x y z
N ASN A 1 7.14 28.44 53.14
CA ASN A 1 7.11 29.49 52.10
C ASN A 1 6.42 28.88 50.88
N VAL A 2 5.17 29.28 50.63
CA VAL A 2 4.21 28.59 49.75
C VAL A 2 4.40 28.93 48.26
N GLN A 3 5.45 29.69 47.94
CA GLN A 3 5.71 30.20 46.58
C GLN A 3 6.50 29.22 45.68
N ALA A 4 7.04 28.12 46.21
CA ALA A 4 7.81 27.14 45.43
C ALA A 4 6.95 26.06 44.73
N LEU A 5 5.67 25.92 45.09
CA LEU A 5 4.77 24.92 44.47
C LEU A 5 4.10 25.42 43.19
N HIS A 6 4.23 26.72 42.87
CA HIS A 6 3.51 27.34 41.76
C HIS A 6 4.28 27.38 40.42
N ALA A 7 5.44 26.73 40.33
CA ALA A 7 6.26 26.72 39.12
C ALA A 7 6.02 25.50 38.20
N VAL A 8 5.23 24.49 38.63
CA VAL A 8 4.80 23.35 37.78
C VAL A 8 3.66 23.78 36.81
N ASN A 9 3.39 25.07 36.67
CA ASN A 9 2.01 25.55 36.44
C ASN A 9 1.60 25.90 35.01
N GLY A 10 2.42 25.68 33.99
CA GLY A 10 1.99 25.98 32.61
C GLY A 10 2.61 25.04 31.59
N GLU A 11 3.94 25.04 31.53
CA GLU A 11 4.69 24.24 30.56
C GLU A 11 4.62 22.75 30.88
N ASP A 12 4.78 22.35 32.15
CA ASP A 12 4.64 20.95 32.58
C ASP A 12 3.22 20.42 32.39
N ARG A 13 2.21 21.27 32.59
CA ARG A 13 0.81 20.91 32.37
C ARG A 13 0.53 20.70 30.89
N SER A 14 1.02 21.60 30.02
CA SER A 14 0.90 21.44 28.58
C SER A 14 1.68 20.21 28.07
N ALA A 15 2.87 19.95 28.60
CA ALA A 15 3.65 18.76 28.27
C ALA A 15 2.94 17.47 28.71
N PHE A 16 2.32 17.47 29.90
CA PHE A 16 1.51 16.36 30.38
C PHE A 16 0.26 16.14 29.54
N GLU A 17 -0.44 17.22 29.15
CA GLU A 17 -1.60 17.15 28.27
C GLU A 17 -1.21 16.61 26.88
N CYS A 18 -0.10 17.06 26.30
CA CYS A 18 0.43 16.51 25.05
C CYS A 18 0.79 15.02 25.19
N ALA A 19 1.50 14.64 26.26
CA ALA A 19 1.87 13.24 26.50
C ALA A 19 0.65 12.34 26.72
N ALA A 20 -0.40 12.84 27.38
CA ALA A 20 -1.66 12.12 27.58
C ALA A 20 -2.43 11.94 26.26
N ILE A 21 -2.48 12.98 25.42
CA ILE A 21 -3.06 12.91 24.07
C ILE A 21 -2.28 11.90 23.23
N GLU A 22 -0.95 12.02 23.17
CA GLU A 22 -0.11 11.08 22.43
C GLU A 22 -0.32 9.65 22.90
N ALA A 23 -0.31 9.38 24.21
CA ALA A 23 -0.54 8.05 24.76
C ALA A 23 -1.93 7.50 24.42
N TYR A 24 -2.97 8.33 24.49
CA TYR A 24 -4.34 7.93 24.17
C TYR A 24 -4.51 7.60 22.69
N TYR A 25 -3.89 8.39 21.81
CA TYR A 25 -4.02 8.22 20.36
C TYR A 25 -2.97 7.29 19.74
N ARG A 26 -1.89 6.95 20.47
CA ARG A 26 -0.79 6.12 19.96
C ARG A 26 -1.26 4.81 19.32
N PRO A 27 -2.18 4.03 19.93
CA PRO A 27 -2.65 2.79 19.32
C PRO A 27 -3.38 3.00 17.98
N TYR A 28 -4.04 4.14 17.81
CA TYR A 28 -4.75 4.49 16.59
C TYR A 28 -3.80 4.94 15.49
N ILE A 29 -2.79 5.74 15.85
CA ILE A 29 -1.73 6.15 14.91
C ILE A 29 -0.91 4.95 14.46
N ASP A 30 -0.54 4.05 15.36
CA ASP A 30 0.20 2.82 15.02
C ASP A 30 -0.65 1.92 14.09
N ARG A 31 -1.97 1.82 14.33
CA ARG A 31 -2.87 1.09 13.45
C ARG A 31 -2.99 1.73 12.07
N GLN A 32 -3.12 3.05 12.00
CA GLN A 32 -3.15 3.78 10.72
C GLN A 32 -1.83 3.63 9.95
N ALA A 33 -0.70 3.65 10.65
CA ALA A 33 0.60 3.40 10.05
C ALA A 33 0.68 1.98 9.46
N GLN A 34 0.14 0.98 10.15
CA GLN A 34 0.07 -0.38 9.62
C GLN A 34 -0.87 -0.50 8.41
N GLU A 35 -2.02 0.16 8.45
CA GLU A 35 -2.96 0.21 7.31
C GLU A 35 -2.33 0.89 6.09
N ILE A 36 -1.55 1.96 6.29
CA ILE A 36 -0.79 2.63 5.24
C ILE A 36 0.30 1.70 4.68
N ASP A 37 1.06 1.02 5.54
CA ASP A 37 2.11 0.07 5.13
C ASP A 37 1.53 -1.10 4.31
N ASP A 38 0.39 -1.64 4.74
CA ASP A 38 -0.31 -2.71 4.01
C ASP A 38 -0.86 -2.21 2.66
N MET A 39 -1.46 -1.01 2.63
CA MET A 39 -1.87 -0.37 1.38
C MET A 39 -0.69 -0.10 0.45
N GLN A 40 0.45 0.34 0.99
CA GLN A 40 1.67 0.60 0.21
C GLN A 40 2.23 -0.70 -0.36
N ARG A 41 2.25 -1.80 0.39
CA ARG A 41 2.62 -3.13 -0.13
C ARG A 41 1.69 -3.60 -1.24
N GLU A 42 0.39 -3.34 -1.13
CA GLU A 42 -0.57 -3.63 -2.19
C GLU A 42 -0.37 -2.73 -3.43
N GLU A 43 0.04 -1.48 -3.23
CA GLU A 43 0.47 -0.57 -4.29
C GLU A 43 1.82 -0.97 -4.92
N GLU A 44 2.69 -1.66 -4.17
CA GLU A 44 4.07 -2.01 -4.54
C GLU A 44 4.19 -3.19 -5.51
N LEU A 45 3.10 -3.89 -5.84
CA LEU A 45 3.16 -4.95 -6.84
C LEU A 45 3.32 -4.32 -8.23
N GLU A 46 4.58 -4.08 -8.58
CA GLU A 46 4.99 -3.50 -9.85
C GLU A 46 4.71 -4.47 -10.99
N ILE A 47 4.12 -3.91 -12.03
CA ILE A 47 3.90 -4.59 -13.30
C ILE A 47 5.06 -4.17 -14.22
N PRO A 48 5.87 -5.11 -14.72
CA PRO A 48 6.98 -4.78 -15.61
C PRO A 48 6.50 -3.96 -16.82
N GLU A 49 7.26 -2.94 -17.23
CA GLU A 49 6.87 -2.06 -18.35
C GLU A 49 6.59 -2.83 -19.65
N HIS A 50 7.33 -3.92 -19.88
CA HIS A 50 7.21 -4.79 -21.04
C HIS A 50 6.42 -6.08 -20.74
N PHE A 51 5.56 -6.07 -19.72
CA PHE A 51 4.70 -7.20 -19.44
C PHE A 51 3.75 -7.45 -20.63
N ASP A 52 3.69 -8.71 -21.06
CA ASP A 52 2.83 -9.15 -22.15
C ASP A 52 1.51 -9.69 -21.57
N TYR A 53 0.47 -8.86 -21.60
CA TYR A 53 -0.87 -9.22 -21.12
C TYR A 53 -1.50 -10.33 -21.95
N SER A 54 -0.94 -10.64 -23.13
CA SER A 54 -1.45 -11.73 -23.95
C SER A 54 -1.23 -13.11 -23.36
N THR A 55 -0.21 -13.22 -22.48
CA THR A 55 0.17 -14.45 -21.77
C THR A 55 -0.75 -14.79 -20.59
N ILE A 56 -1.69 -13.91 -20.23
CA ILE A 56 -2.63 -14.16 -19.14
C ILE A 56 -3.77 -15.05 -19.62
N ASP A 57 -3.84 -16.25 -19.06
CA ASP A 57 -4.97 -17.17 -19.26
C ASP A 57 -6.26 -16.60 -18.65
N ASN A 58 -7.39 -16.81 -19.34
CA ASN A 58 -8.72 -16.37 -18.90
C ASN A 58 -8.89 -14.85 -18.72
N LEU A 59 -8.09 -14.06 -19.44
CA LEU A 59 -8.31 -12.62 -19.57
C LEU A 59 -9.24 -12.36 -20.76
N SER A 60 -10.37 -11.69 -20.52
CA SER A 60 -11.29 -11.32 -21.59
C SER A 60 -10.60 -10.35 -22.57
N ASN A 61 -11.07 -10.30 -23.82
CA ASN A 61 -10.53 -9.35 -24.80
C ASN A 61 -10.73 -7.90 -24.35
N GLU A 62 -11.87 -7.59 -23.73
CA GLU A 62 -12.16 -6.24 -23.25
C GLU A 62 -11.26 -5.83 -22.07
N ASP A 63 -11.05 -6.73 -21.10
CA ASP A 63 -10.13 -6.47 -19.99
C ASP A 63 -8.69 -6.32 -20.49
N ARG A 64 -8.28 -7.14 -21.46
CA ARG A 64 -6.96 -7.09 -22.09
C ARG A 64 -6.75 -5.76 -22.82
N GLU A 65 -7.69 -5.34 -23.65
CA GLU A 65 -7.61 -4.06 -24.37
C GLU A 65 -7.49 -2.88 -23.40
N LYS A 66 -8.25 -2.89 -22.30
CA LYS A 66 -8.18 -1.85 -21.27
C LYS A 66 -6.82 -1.83 -20.55
N LEU A 67 -6.30 -3.00 -20.19
CA LEU A 67 -4.99 -3.12 -19.55
C LEU A 67 -3.85 -2.72 -20.50
N GLU A 68 -3.93 -3.12 -21.77
CA GLU A 68 -2.93 -2.78 -22.80
C GLU A 68 -2.94 -1.29 -23.14
N ALA A 69 -4.13 -0.67 -23.16
CA ALA A 69 -4.28 0.76 -23.44
C ALA A 69 -3.72 1.64 -22.31
N VAL A 70 -3.95 1.24 -21.06
CA VAL A 70 -3.51 2.03 -19.89
C VAL A 70 -2.07 1.70 -19.47
N ARG A 71 -1.62 0.46 -19.67
CA ARG A 71 -0.34 -0.09 -19.17
C ARG A 71 -0.05 0.35 -17.72
N PRO A 72 -0.89 -0.07 -16.74
CA PRO A 72 -0.70 0.33 -15.35
C PRO A 72 0.66 -0.16 -14.83
N SER A 73 1.43 0.75 -14.22
CA SER A 73 2.74 0.42 -13.63
C SER A 73 2.63 -0.41 -12.34
N THR A 74 1.45 -0.42 -11.71
CA THR A 74 1.21 -1.12 -10.45
C THR A 74 -0.16 -1.80 -10.43
N PHE A 75 -0.30 -2.82 -9.59
CA PHE A 75 -1.58 -3.51 -9.39
C PHE A 75 -2.70 -2.57 -8.92
N ALA A 76 -2.41 -1.65 -8.01
CA ALA A 76 -3.38 -0.65 -7.53
C ALA A 76 -3.84 0.31 -8.63
N ARG A 77 -2.99 0.61 -9.63
CA ARG A 77 -3.42 1.37 -10.81
C ARG A 77 -4.31 0.53 -11.71
N ALA A 78 -4.00 -0.75 -11.89
CA ALA A 78 -4.83 -1.66 -12.66
C ALA A 78 -6.25 -1.80 -12.07
N SER A 79 -6.37 -1.86 -10.73
CA SER A 79 -7.67 -2.00 -10.06
C SER A 79 -8.61 -0.80 -10.20
N ARG A 80 -8.07 0.38 -10.54
CA ARG A 80 -8.84 1.61 -10.78
C ARG A 80 -9.26 1.79 -12.24
N ILE A 81 -8.85 0.92 -13.15
CA ILE A 81 -9.22 1.03 -14.57
C ILE A 81 -10.72 0.71 -14.70
N SER A 82 -11.46 1.67 -15.24
CA SER A 82 -12.91 1.54 -15.39
C SER A 82 -13.27 0.35 -16.28
N GLY A 83 -14.11 -0.53 -15.74
CA GLY A 83 -14.60 -1.71 -16.44
C GLY A 83 -13.59 -2.84 -16.60
N VAL A 84 -12.45 -2.80 -15.89
CA VAL A 84 -11.66 -4.01 -15.66
C VAL A 84 -12.34 -4.84 -14.57
N THR A 85 -12.51 -6.13 -14.83
CA THR A 85 -13.23 -7.03 -13.91
C THR A 85 -12.35 -7.49 -12.73
N PRO A 86 -12.95 -7.79 -11.56
CA PRO A 86 -12.21 -8.38 -10.43
C PRO A 86 -11.51 -9.71 -10.79
N ALA A 87 -12.10 -10.50 -11.69
CA ALA A 87 -11.50 -11.74 -12.18
C ALA A 87 -10.22 -11.48 -13.00
N ALA A 88 -10.24 -10.47 -13.87
CA ALA A 88 -9.07 -10.05 -14.64
C ALA A 88 -7.91 -9.58 -13.74
N LEU A 89 -8.21 -8.80 -12.69
CA LEU A 89 -7.22 -8.38 -11.70
C LEU A 89 -6.58 -9.60 -11.01
N LEU A 90 -7.37 -10.58 -10.61
CA LEU A 90 -6.83 -11.79 -9.99
C LEU A 90 -5.92 -12.59 -10.95
N SER A 91 -6.28 -12.69 -12.23
CA SER A 91 -5.44 -13.32 -13.26
C SER A 91 -4.14 -12.55 -13.50
N LEU A 92 -4.20 -11.22 -13.55
CA LEU A 92 -3.03 -10.35 -13.65
C LEU A 92 -2.08 -10.52 -12.46
N PHE A 93 -2.61 -10.48 -11.23
CA PHE A 93 -1.82 -10.67 -10.01
C PHE A 93 -1.03 -11.99 -10.04
N ARG A 94 -1.69 -13.09 -10.41
CA ARG A 94 -1.06 -14.41 -10.51
C ARG A 94 0.06 -14.44 -11.55
N ALA A 95 -0.16 -13.83 -12.71
CA ALA A 95 0.82 -13.80 -13.79
C ALA A 95 2.06 -12.97 -13.42
N VAL A 96 1.85 -11.78 -12.84
CA VAL A 96 2.94 -10.89 -12.39
C VAL A 96 3.74 -11.55 -11.25
N ALA A 97 3.07 -12.13 -10.25
CA ALA A 97 3.72 -12.83 -9.15
C ALA A 97 4.56 -14.05 -9.62
N LYS A 98 4.13 -14.74 -10.68
CA LYS A 98 4.92 -15.82 -11.32
C LYS A 98 6.18 -15.28 -11.99
N SER A 99 6.08 -14.14 -12.68
CA SER A 99 7.23 -13.50 -13.35
C SER A 99 8.30 -13.05 -12.35
N GLN A 100 7.90 -12.52 -11.19
CA GLN A 100 8.83 -12.05 -10.16
C GLN A 100 9.59 -13.22 -9.51
N LYS A 101 8.93 -14.36 -9.24
CA LYS A 101 9.59 -15.56 -8.71
C LYS A 101 10.62 -16.15 -9.68
N ALA A 102 10.39 -16.04 -10.98
CA ALA A 102 11.35 -16.46 -12.00
C ALA A 102 12.58 -15.53 -12.01
N SER A 103 12.37 -14.22 -11.88
CA SER A 103 13.45 -13.22 -11.81
C SER A 103 14.33 -13.40 -10.56
N SER A 104 13.74 -13.64 -9.39
CA SER A 104 14.49 -13.87 -8.14
C SER A 104 15.35 -15.12 -8.15
N LYS A 105 15.00 -16.13 -8.95
CA LYS A 105 15.78 -17.36 -9.11
C LYS A 105 17.00 -17.19 -10.02
N VAL A 106 16.92 -16.31 -11.01
CA VAL A 106 18.03 -15.99 -11.92
C VAL A 106 19.12 -15.17 -11.21
N ARG A 107 18.76 -14.35 -10.23
CA ARG A 107 19.71 -13.52 -9.47
C ARG A 107 20.54 -14.26 -8.42
N LEU A 108 20.19 -15.53 -8.15
CA LEU A 108 20.83 -16.39 -7.14
C LEU A 108 21.71 -17.51 -7.76
N MET A 109 21.95 -17.48 -9.08
CA MET A 109 22.87 -18.38 -9.79
C MET A 109 24.00 -17.58 -10.41
#